data_AF-A0A9D3MTR4-F1
#
_entry.id   AF-A0A9D3MTR4-F1
#
_cell.length_a   1.000
_cell.length_b   1.000
_cell.length_c   1.000
_cell.angle_alpha   90.00
_cell.angle_beta   90.00
_cell.angle_gamma   90.00
#
_symmetry.space_group_name_H-M   'P 1'
#
loop_
_entity.id
_entity.type
_entity.pdbx_description
1 polymer ?
#
loop_
_entity_poly.entity_id
_entity_poly.type
_entity_poly.pdbx_seq_one_letter_code
_entity_poly.pdbx_strand_id
1 'polypeptide(L)'
;MTRKDVPEVHRLLQEYLRQFNLAPVMSCEEVEHWLTPQENIVDTFVVENAQGAVTDIASFYTLPSTIMNHPVHNSLKAAYSFYNVHTTTPLLDLMGDALILAKSKGFDVFNALDLMENKNFLEKLKFGIGDGNLQYYLYNWKCPSMSSEKVGLVLQ
;
A
#
# COMPACT_ATOMS: atom_id res chain seq x y z
N MET A 1 8.69 10.75 2.55
CA MET A 1 8.07 11.45 1.42
C MET A 1 7.70 12.86 1.85
N THR A 2 8.04 13.85 1.05
CA THR A 2 7.67 15.27 1.20
C THR A 2 6.99 15.76 -0.08
N ARG A 3 6.41 16.96 -0.05
CA ARG A 3 5.80 17.58 -1.23
C ARG A 3 6.76 17.73 -2.42
N LYS A 4 8.08 17.82 -2.17
CA LYS A 4 9.09 17.92 -3.23
C LYS A 4 9.21 16.63 -4.04
N ASP A 5 8.88 15.50 -3.42
CA ASP A 5 9.04 14.16 -4.01
C ASP A 5 7.82 13.80 -4.89
N VAL A 6 6.71 14.55 -4.79
CA VAL A 6 5.44 14.29 -5.48
C VAL A 6 5.62 14.05 -6.99
N PRO A 7 6.38 14.86 -7.76
CA PRO A 7 6.54 14.62 -9.18
C PRO A 7 7.24 13.29 -9.51
N GLU A 8 8.25 12.90 -8.73
CA GLU A 8 8.96 11.63 -8.93
C GLU A 8 8.10 10.44 -8.49
N VAL A 9 7.41 10.57 -7.36
CA VAL A 9 6.46 9.58 -6.86
C VAL A 9 5.33 9.35 -7.85
N HIS A 10 4.77 10.43 -8.41
CA HIS A 10 3.73 10.36 -9.44
C HIS A 10 4.21 9.62 -10.68
N ARG A 11 5.40 9.96 -11.19
CA ARG A 11 5.98 9.29 -12.35
C ARG A 11 6.15 7.79 -12.11
N LEU A 12 6.78 7.40 -10.99
CA LEU A 12 6.99 5.99 -10.63
C LEU A 12 5.69 5.23 -10.46
N LEU A 13 4.74 5.79 -9.72
CA LEU A 13 3.44 5.16 -9.49
C LEU A 13 2.68 4.99 -10.80
N GLN A 14 2.68 6.01 -11.67
CA GLN A 14 1.99 5.93 -12.95
C GLN A 14 2.62 4.89 -13.88
N GLU A 15 3.95 4.82 -13.95
CA GLU A 15 4.66 3.80 -14.74
C GLU A 15 4.35 2.39 -14.23
N TYR A 16 4.39 2.20 -12.91
CA TYR A 16 4.04 0.93 -12.28
C TYR A 16 2.59 0.54 -12.53
N LEU A 17 1.63 1.44 -12.31
CA LEU A 17 0.21 1.11 -12.40
C LEU A 17 -0.26 0.77 -13.82
N ARG A 18 0.45 1.21 -14.87
CA ARG A 18 0.14 0.90 -16.27
C ARG A 18 0.22 -0.59 -16.62
N GLN A 19 0.86 -1.42 -15.79
CA GLN A 19 0.97 -2.86 -16.04
C GLN A 19 -0.28 -3.66 -15.62
N PHE A 20 -1.22 -3.02 -14.91
CA PHE A 20 -2.44 -3.65 -14.41
C PHE A 20 -3.65 -3.31 -15.31
N ASN A 21 -4.64 -4.21 -15.31
CA ASN A 21 -5.84 -4.07 -16.15
C ASN A 21 -6.86 -3.09 -15.55
N LEU A 22 -6.92 -3.01 -14.22
CA LEU A 22 -7.77 -2.07 -13.47
C LEU A 22 -6.88 -1.29 -12.51
N ALA A 23 -6.61 -0.03 -12.82
CA ALA A 23 -5.82 0.86 -11.97
C ALA A 23 -6.31 2.30 -12.09
N PRO A 24 -6.19 3.13 -11.04
CA PRO A 24 -6.46 4.55 -11.14
C PRO A 24 -5.38 5.25 -11.95
N VAL A 25 -5.78 6.23 -12.76
CA VAL A 25 -4.86 7.19 -13.37
C VAL A 25 -4.90 8.44 -12.52
N MET A 26 -3.83 8.69 -11.75
CA MET A 26 -3.78 9.80 -10.81
C MET A 26 -3.07 11.02 -11.41
N SER A 27 -3.51 12.22 -11.05
CA SER A 27 -2.76 13.47 -11.22
C SER A 27 -1.70 13.64 -10.11
N CYS A 28 -0.84 14.66 -10.26
CA CYS A 28 0.11 15.02 -9.19
C CYS A 28 -0.62 15.45 -7.91
N GLU A 29 -1.73 16.19 -8.04
CA GLU A 29 -2.55 16.64 -6.92
C GLU A 29 -3.19 15.46 -6.19
N GLU A 30 -3.65 14.45 -6.92
CA GLU A 30 -4.19 13.22 -6.32
C GLU A 30 -3.09 12.42 -5.62
N VAL A 31 -1.90 12.31 -6.22
CA VAL A 31 -0.74 11.69 -5.56
C VAL A 31 -0.35 12.45 -4.29
N GLU A 32 -0.31 13.78 -4.33
CA GLU A 32 -0.06 14.59 -3.13
C GLU A 32 -1.12 14.33 -2.05
N HIS A 33 -2.41 14.31 -2.43
CA HIS A 33 -3.52 14.08 -1.51
C HIS A 33 -3.45 12.70 -0.84
N TRP A 34 -3.22 11.65 -1.61
CA TRP A 34 -3.29 10.27 -1.13
C TRP A 34 -2.01 9.77 -0.46
N LEU A 35 -0.83 10.29 -0.88
CA LEU A 35 0.45 9.74 -0.47
C LEU A 35 1.31 10.70 0.36
N THR A 36 0.94 11.96 0.54
CA THR A 36 1.69 12.82 1.49
C THR A 36 1.45 12.34 2.93
N PRO A 37 2.51 12.01 3.70
CA PRO A 37 2.35 11.49 5.05
C PRO A 37 1.51 12.42 5.94
N GLN A 38 0.49 11.85 6.56
CA GLN A 38 -0.36 12.52 7.53
C GLN A 38 -0.54 11.60 8.75
N GLU A 39 -0.18 12.11 9.91
CA GLU A 39 -0.18 11.35 11.16
C GLU A 39 -1.54 10.69 11.43
N ASN A 40 -1.52 9.39 11.73
CA ASN A 40 -2.71 8.57 11.97
C ASN A 40 -3.68 8.46 10.78
N ILE A 41 -3.26 8.83 9.57
CA ILE A 41 -4.03 8.63 8.34
C ILE A 41 -3.23 7.80 7.34
N VAL A 42 -2.10 8.31 6.86
CA VAL A 42 -1.27 7.63 5.87
C VAL A 42 0.21 7.87 6.14
N ASP A 43 1.00 6.82 6.02
CA ASP A 43 2.45 6.86 6.11
C ASP A 43 3.03 6.45 4.75
N THR A 44 3.91 7.29 4.20
CA THR A 44 4.59 7.06 2.92
C THR A 44 6.07 7.34 3.04
N PHE A 45 6.87 6.36 2.63
CA PHE A 45 8.31 6.38 2.65
C PHE A 45 8.84 6.27 1.23
N VAL A 46 9.95 6.96 0.97
CA VAL A 46 10.67 6.92 -0.30
C VAL A 46 12.07 6.41 -0.05
N VAL A 47 12.59 5.62 -0.97
CA VAL A 47 14.00 5.24 -1.03
C VAL A 47 14.66 6.16 -2.04
N GLU A 48 15.73 6.84 -1.62
CA GLU A 48 16.54 7.70 -2.47
C GLU A 48 17.87 7.01 -2.77
N ASN A 49 18.33 7.13 -4.02
CA ASN A 49 19.67 6.69 -4.39
C ASN A 49 20.74 7.70 -3.93
N ALA A 50 22.02 7.40 -4.19
CA ALA A 50 23.14 8.25 -3.83
C ALA A 50 23.13 9.65 -4.50
N GLN A 51 22.34 9.82 -5.58
CA GLN A 51 22.15 11.08 -6.30
C GLN A 51 20.92 11.86 -5.81
N GLY A 52 20.16 11.32 -4.84
CA GLY A 52 18.96 11.92 -4.28
C GLY A 52 17.70 11.74 -5.12
N ALA A 53 17.70 10.84 -6.12
CA ALA A 53 16.51 10.52 -6.89
C ALA A 53 15.72 9.39 -6.23
N VAL A 54 14.40 9.50 -6.19
CA VAL A 54 13.49 8.50 -5.65
C VAL A 54 13.47 7.27 -6.56
N THR A 55 13.72 6.10 -5.98
CA THR A 55 13.73 4.81 -6.70
C THR A 55 12.55 3.92 -6.33
N ASP A 56 12.16 3.92 -5.06
CA ASP A 56 11.15 3.02 -4.52
C ASP A 56 10.23 3.77 -3.55
N ILE A 57 8.99 3.29 -3.41
CA ILE A 57 7.95 3.87 -2.56
C ILE A 57 7.31 2.74 -1.75
N ALA A 58 7.13 2.95 -0.45
CA ALA A 58 6.30 2.10 0.39
C ALA A 58 5.26 2.95 1.11
N SER A 59 4.00 2.53 1.13
CA SER A 59 2.94 3.26 1.82
C SER A 59 1.91 2.35 2.49
N PHE A 60 1.36 2.84 3.60
CA PHE A 60 0.26 2.19 4.30
C PHE A 60 -0.61 3.24 5.01
N TYR A 61 -1.91 2.95 5.12
CA TYR A 61 -2.86 3.80 5.83
C TYR A 61 -3.28 3.20 7.17
N THR A 62 -3.70 4.07 8.09
CA THR A 62 -4.17 3.71 9.43
C THR A 62 -5.67 3.46 9.38
N LEU A 63 -6.10 2.29 9.83
CA LEU A 63 -7.52 2.00 10.02
C LEU A 63 -7.72 1.39 11.42
N PRO A 64 -8.09 2.20 12.43
CA PRO A 64 -8.30 1.70 13.77
C PRO A 64 -9.60 0.89 13.83
N SER A 65 -9.57 -0.25 14.52
CA SER A 65 -10.75 -1.06 14.80
C SER A 65 -11.08 -1.02 16.29
N THR A 66 -12.36 -0.91 16.62
CA THR A 66 -12.83 -1.01 18.01
C THR A 66 -12.88 -2.47 18.42
N ILE A 67 -12.27 -2.80 19.57
CA ILE A 67 -12.33 -4.15 20.14
C ILE A 67 -13.53 -4.22 21.07
N MET A 68 -14.49 -5.09 20.74
CA MET A 68 -15.71 -5.26 21.53
C MET A 68 -15.50 -6.27 22.65
N ASN A 69 -15.96 -5.94 23.85
CA ASN A 69 -16.06 -6.85 25.01
C ASN A 69 -14.73 -7.49 25.48
N HIS A 70 -13.59 -6.81 25.32
CA HIS A 70 -12.30 -7.30 25.82
C HIS A 70 -11.91 -6.55 27.12
N PRO A 71 -11.49 -7.25 28.20
CA PRO A 71 -11.32 -6.63 29.52
C PRO A 71 -10.14 -5.66 29.65
N VAL A 72 -9.17 -5.72 28.72
CA VAL A 72 -7.89 -4.97 28.79
C VAL A 72 -7.64 -4.07 27.58
N HIS A 73 -8.23 -4.35 26.42
CA HIS A 73 -7.90 -3.71 25.15
C HIS A 73 -9.17 -3.24 24.47
N ASN A 74 -9.21 -1.97 24.05
CA ASN A 74 -10.42 -1.35 23.49
C ASN A 74 -10.27 -0.98 22.00
N SER A 75 -9.04 -0.99 21.48
CA SER A 75 -8.75 -0.62 20.10
C SER A 75 -7.58 -1.44 19.57
N LEU A 76 -7.62 -1.71 18.27
CA LEU A 76 -6.55 -2.30 17.48
C LEU A 76 -6.10 -1.26 16.45
N LYS A 77 -4.85 -0.84 16.50
CA LYS A 77 -4.25 0.07 15.52
C LYS A 77 -3.69 -0.76 14.36
N ALA A 78 -4.47 -0.91 13.29
CA ALA A 78 -4.08 -1.68 12.11
C ALA A 78 -3.52 -0.76 11.01
N ALA A 79 -2.42 -1.19 10.40
CA ALA A 79 -1.89 -0.63 9.17
C ALA A 79 -2.41 -1.46 8.00
N TYR A 80 -2.81 -0.80 6.91
CA TYR A 80 -3.19 -1.45 5.67
C TYR A 80 -2.25 -1.02 4.56
N SER A 81 -1.59 -1.98 3.92
CA SER A 81 -0.73 -1.75 2.76
C SER A 81 -1.51 -1.00 1.70
N PHE A 82 -0.91 0.08 1.19
CA PHE A 82 -1.48 0.90 0.13
C PHE A 82 -0.70 0.67 -1.16
N TYR A 83 -0.12 1.71 -1.75
CA TYR A 83 0.70 1.59 -2.95
C TYR A 83 2.18 1.42 -2.62
N ASN A 84 2.78 0.36 -3.15
CA ASN A 84 4.22 0.10 -3.05
C ASN A 84 4.78 -0.05 -4.46
N VAL A 85 5.85 0.66 -4.76
CA VAL A 85 6.54 0.64 -6.06
C VAL A 85 7.99 0.32 -5.80
N HIS A 86 8.51 -0.68 -6.48
CA HIS A 86 9.90 -1.08 -6.36
C HIS A 86 10.58 -1.12 -7.73
N THR A 87 11.80 -0.61 -7.83
CA THR A 87 12.62 -0.59 -9.04
C THR A 87 14.02 -1.15 -8.79
N THR A 88 14.66 -0.69 -7.71
CA THR A 88 16.04 -1.04 -7.37
C THR A 88 16.07 -2.01 -6.21
N THR A 89 15.22 -1.77 -5.21
CA THR A 89 15.12 -2.60 -4.02
C THR A 89 14.25 -3.83 -4.32
N PRO A 90 14.67 -5.05 -3.94
CA PRO A 90 13.79 -6.21 -4.02
C PRO A 90 12.51 -5.97 -3.20
N LEU A 91 11.33 -6.28 -3.78
CA LEU A 91 10.05 -6.07 -3.13
C LEU A 91 9.95 -6.69 -1.73
N LEU A 92 10.57 -7.86 -1.55
CA LEU A 92 10.61 -8.56 -0.26
C LEU A 92 11.27 -7.71 0.83
N ASP A 93 12.37 -7.04 0.50
CA ASP A 93 13.13 -6.22 1.44
C ASP A 93 12.39 -4.90 1.72
N LEU A 94 11.85 -4.26 0.66
CA LEU A 94 11.05 -3.04 0.77
C LEU A 94 9.84 -3.23 1.70
N MET A 95 9.12 -4.35 1.53
CA MET A 95 7.98 -4.68 2.38
C MET A 95 8.40 -5.13 3.78
N GLY A 96 9.57 -5.77 3.92
CA GLY A 96 10.17 -6.05 5.22
C GLY A 96 10.41 -4.76 6.03
N ASP A 97 10.97 -3.74 5.38
CA ASP A 97 11.17 -2.42 6.00
C ASP A 97 9.84 -1.74 6.33
N ALA A 98 8.82 -1.86 5.47
CA ALA A 98 7.48 -1.34 5.77
C ALA A 98 6.89 -1.94 7.05
N LEU A 99 7.08 -3.24 7.30
CA LEU A 99 6.65 -3.90 8.54
C LEU A 99 7.42 -3.38 9.77
N ILE A 100 8.73 -3.17 9.64
CA ILE A 100 9.56 -2.60 10.71
C ILE A 100 9.10 -1.18 11.04
N LEU A 101 8.86 -0.37 10.01
CA LEU A 101 8.37 1.02 10.15
C LEU A 101 6.99 1.06 10.81
N ALA A 102 6.05 0.21 10.38
CA ALA A 102 4.75 0.10 11.02
C ALA A 102 4.89 -0.32 12.50
N LYS A 103 5.75 -1.30 12.81
CA LYS A 103 5.97 -1.70 14.21
C LYS A 103 6.56 -0.55 15.05
N SER A 104 7.51 0.20 14.51
CA SER A 104 8.12 1.36 15.19
C SER A 104 7.10 2.47 15.47
N LYS A 105 6.06 2.59 14.65
CA LYS A 105 4.93 3.53 14.79
C LYS A 105 3.80 3.00 15.67
N GLY A 106 4.01 1.86 16.33
CA GLY A 106 3.08 1.28 17.29
C GLY A 106 1.84 0.65 16.65
N PHE A 107 1.92 0.21 15.39
CA PHE A 107 0.86 -0.61 14.82
C PHE A 107 0.90 -2.03 15.40
N ASP A 108 -0.29 -2.59 15.62
CA ASP A 108 -0.48 -3.91 16.21
C ASP A 108 -0.43 -5.02 15.15
N VAL A 109 -0.91 -4.70 13.95
CA VAL A 109 -0.99 -5.61 12.81
C VAL A 109 -0.81 -4.85 11.50
N PHE A 110 -0.29 -5.55 10.49
CA PHE A 110 -0.16 -5.04 9.13
C PHE A 110 -0.94 -5.93 8.16
N ASN A 111 -1.97 -5.37 7.55
CA ASN A 111 -2.84 -6.05 6.60
C ASN A 111 -2.43 -5.71 5.17
N ALA A 112 -2.53 -6.69 4.27
CA ALA A 112 -2.30 -6.49 2.85
C ALA A 112 -3.25 -7.37 2.05
N LEU A 113 -3.75 -6.85 0.93
CA LEU A 113 -4.54 -7.61 -0.03
C LEU A 113 -3.61 -8.35 -0.99
N ASP A 114 -4.09 -9.44 -1.61
CA ASP A 114 -3.35 -10.22 -2.61
C ASP A 114 -3.35 -9.58 -4.02
N LEU A 115 -3.48 -8.25 -4.07
CA LEU A 115 -3.47 -7.44 -5.28
C LEU A 115 -2.05 -7.34 -5.87
N MET A 116 -1.99 -6.98 -7.14
CA MET A 116 -0.72 -6.68 -7.83
C MET A 116 0.28 -7.85 -7.66
N GLU A 117 1.49 -7.56 -7.20
CA GLU A 117 2.55 -8.54 -6.97
C GLU A 117 2.73 -8.90 -5.49
N ASN A 118 1.75 -8.56 -4.64
CA ASN A 118 1.88 -8.72 -3.19
C ASN A 118 2.13 -10.17 -2.77
N LYS A 119 1.57 -11.14 -3.50
CA LYS A 119 1.79 -12.58 -3.27
C LYS A 119 3.26 -12.97 -3.22
N ASN A 120 4.15 -12.21 -3.87
CA ASN A 120 5.59 -12.48 -3.89
C ASN A 120 6.26 -12.32 -2.52
N PHE A 121 5.67 -11.53 -1.62
CA PHE A 121 6.20 -11.29 -0.27
C PHE A 121 5.31 -11.85 0.85
N LEU A 122 4.00 -12.04 0.63
CA LEU A 122 3.05 -12.40 1.71
C LEU A 122 3.50 -13.62 2.53
N GLU A 123 3.72 -14.77 1.91
CA GLU A 123 4.12 -15.99 2.61
C GLU A 123 5.51 -15.83 3.27
N LYS A 124 6.46 -15.23 2.55
CA LYS A 124 7.85 -15.05 3.01
C LYS A 124 7.95 -14.12 4.23
N LEU A 125 7.08 -13.11 4.30
CA LEU A 125 6.97 -12.17 5.43
C LEU A 125 5.93 -12.62 6.47
N LYS A 126 5.50 -13.88 6.43
CA LYS A 126 4.63 -14.51 7.44
C LYS A 126 3.22 -13.91 7.52
N PHE A 127 2.71 -13.36 6.42
CA PHE A 127 1.29 -13.02 6.34
C PHE A 127 0.45 -14.30 6.38
N GLY A 128 -0.57 -14.30 7.23
CA GLY A 128 -1.60 -15.32 7.26
C GLY A 128 -2.80 -14.92 6.41
N ILE A 129 -3.44 -15.90 5.77
CA ILE A 129 -4.69 -15.68 5.04
C ILE A 129 -5.80 -15.37 6.05
N GLY A 130 -6.49 -14.25 5.87
CA GLY A 130 -7.67 -13.89 6.66
C GLY A 130 -8.91 -14.69 6.27
N ASP A 131 -10.02 -14.49 6.99
CA ASP A 131 -11.32 -15.09 6.70
C ASP A 131 -12.18 -14.25 5.73
N GLY A 132 -11.86 -12.97 5.59
CA GLY A 132 -12.52 -12.03 4.68
C GLY A 132 -12.02 -12.08 3.25
N ASN A 133 -12.92 -11.83 2.29
CA ASN A 133 -12.57 -11.62 0.88
C ASN A 133 -13.09 -10.24 0.43
N LEU A 134 -12.26 -9.50 -0.31
CA LEU A 134 -12.67 -8.26 -0.96
C LEU A 134 -12.93 -8.53 -2.45
N GLN A 135 -14.10 -8.11 -2.94
CA GLN A 135 -14.54 -8.36 -4.32
C GLN A 135 -14.76 -7.03 -5.05
N TYR A 136 -14.30 -6.96 -6.30
CA TYR A 136 -14.37 -5.75 -7.12
C TYR A 136 -15.52 -5.85 -8.12
N TYR A 137 -16.36 -4.82 -8.16
CA TYR A 137 -17.50 -4.72 -9.09
C TYR A 137 -17.45 -3.39 -9.84
N LEU A 138 -17.75 -3.42 -11.13
CA LEU A 138 -17.86 -2.22 -11.95
C LEU A 138 -19.32 -2.00 -12.32
N TYR A 139 -19.82 -0.79 -12.06
CA TYR A 139 -21.18 -0.40 -12.44
C TYR A 139 -21.21 0.03 -13.90
N ASN A 140 -22.18 -0.50 -14.67
CA ASN A 140 -22.41 -0.14 -16.07
C ASN A 140 -21.17 -0.30 -16.98
N TRP A 141 -20.29 -1.26 -16.67
CA TRP A 141 -19.10 -1.56 -17.48
C TRP A 141 -18.94 -3.07 -17.67
N LYS A 142 -18.83 -3.50 -18.93
CA LYS A 142 -18.62 -4.92 -19.28
C LYS A 142 -17.15 -5.15 -19.59
N CYS A 143 -16.52 -6.09 -18.89
CA CYS A 143 -15.16 -6.54 -19.16
C CYS A 143 -15.01 -8.05 -18.86
N PRO A 144 -13.95 -8.70 -19.36
CA PRO A 144 -13.57 -10.03 -18.89
C PRO A 144 -13.23 -10.04 -17.40
N SER A 145 -13.31 -11.21 -16.78
CA SER A 145 -12.77 -11.43 -15.43
C SER A 145 -11.25 -11.24 -15.42
N MET A 146 -10.71 -10.80 -14.28
CA MET A 146 -9.27 -10.62 -14.08
C MET A 146 -8.84 -11.22 -12.74
N SER A 147 -7.61 -11.73 -12.67
CA SER A 147 -7.02 -12.19 -11.41
C SER A 147 -6.66 -10.99 -10.51
N SER A 148 -6.51 -11.24 -9.20
CA SER A 148 -6.09 -10.21 -8.22
C SER A 148 -4.78 -9.52 -8.61
N GLU A 149 -3.86 -10.26 -9.24
CA GLU A 149 -2.58 -9.76 -9.76
C GLU A 149 -2.72 -8.72 -10.89
N LYS A 150 -3.89 -8.61 -11.52
CA LYS A 150 -4.18 -7.63 -12.56
C LYS A 150 -4.97 -6.43 -12.07
N VAL A 151 -5.22 -6.34 -10.76
CA VAL A 151 -5.90 -5.21 -10.11
C VAL A 151 -4.87 -4.35 -9.39
N GLY A 152 -4.68 -3.13 -9.86
CA GLY A 152 -3.87 -2.06 -9.26
C GLY A 152 -4.70 -0.98 -8.57
N LEU A 153 -5.98 -1.24 -8.30
CA LEU A 153 -6.84 -0.34 -7.52
C LEU A 153 -6.92 -0.84 -6.07
N VAL A 154 -6.38 -0.09 -5.13
CA VAL A 154 -6.55 -0.38 -3.69
C VAL A 154 -7.78 0.37 -3.19
N LEU A 155 -8.78 -0.35 -2.69
CA LEU A 155 -9.96 0.26 -2.05
C LEU A 155 -9.73 0.40 -0.54
N GLN A 156 -10.22 1.50 0.02
CA GLN A 156 -10.28 1.76 1.46
C GLN A 156 -11.63 1.33 2.02
#